data_AF-A0A0J7YP29-F1
#
_entry.id   AF-A0A0J7YP29-F1
#
_cell.length_a   1.000
_cell.length_b   1.000
_cell.length_c   1.000
_cell.angle_alpha   90.00
_cell.angle_beta   90.00
_cell.angle_gamma   90.00
#
_symmetry.space_group_name_H-M   'P 1'
#
loop_
_entity.id
_entity.type
_entity.pdbx_description
1 polymer ?
#
loop_
_entity_poly.entity_id
_entity_poly.type
_entity_poly.pdbx_seq_one_letter_code
_entity_poly.pdbx_strand_id
1 'polypeptide(L)'
;KYALPVSTSHSLVGSLLGLGLIACPQALNSNVLSTVIASWLVSPTAGAIISFMIFYIINRFILQTKFPLRSARNLIPYFWGFTVSVLTAFSTLAGPSEFRLSPHLSFACAVFMFVVATAVASRMPDLREKTTLDLADEDDTTEKAEALFIR
;
A
#
# COMPACT_ATOMS: atom_id res chain seq x y z
N LYS A 1 -29.21 13.36 -10.49
CA LYS A 1 -28.74 11.99 -10.14
C LYS A 1 -27.68 12.16 -9.05
N TYR A 2 -27.95 11.74 -7.81
CA TYR A 2 -27.03 11.97 -6.69
C TYR A 2 -25.85 10.98 -6.76
N ALA A 3 -24.61 11.48 -6.86
CA ALA A 3 -23.39 10.67 -6.96
C ALA A 3 -22.83 10.34 -5.57
N LEU A 4 -23.62 9.66 -4.76
CA LEU A 4 -23.20 9.26 -3.41
C LEU A 4 -22.37 7.96 -3.49
N PRO A 5 -21.22 7.87 -2.79
CA PRO A 5 -20.44 6.64 -2.72
C PRO A 5 -21.21 5.62 -1.88
N VAL A 6 -21.85 4.66 -2.55
CA VAL A 6 -22.59 3.56 -1.92
C VAL A 6 -21.80 2.26 -1.99
N SER A 7 -21.80 1.48 -0.91
CA SER A 7 -21.13 0.17 -0.86
C SER A 7 -22.05 -0.91 -1.44
N THR A 8 -21.72 -1.41 -2.63
CA THR A 8 -22.46 -2.49 -3.30
C THR A 8 -22.40 -3.80 -2.51
N SER A 9 -21.31 -4.05 -1.78
CA SER A 9 -21.16 -5.24 -0.93
C SER A 9 -22.17 -5.27 0.21
N HIS A 10 -22.38 -4.15 0.92
CA HIS A 10 -23.38 -4.08 2.00
C HIS A 10 -24.80 -4.26 1.47
N SER A 11 -25.11 -3.64 0.32
CA SER A 11 -26.42 -3.80 -0.32
C SER A 11 -26.69 -5.25 -0.74
N LEU A 12 -25.68 -5.94 -1.27
CA LEU A 12 -25.80 -7.35 -1.66
C LEU A 12 -26.03 -8.26 -0.44
N VAL A 13 -25.23 -8.09 0.62
CA VAL A 13 -25.41 -8.86 1.87
C VAL A 13 -26.78 -8.57 2.49
N GLY A 14 -27.20 -7.31 2.56
CA GLY A 14 -28.53 -6.94 3.07
C GLY A 14 -29.68 -7.53 2.26
N SER A 15 -29.56 -7.55 0.92
CA SER A 15 -30.55 -8.16 0.04
C SER A 15 -30.65 -9.68 0.25
N LEU A 16 -29.52 -10.38 0.42
CA LEU A 16 -29.51 -11.83 0.67
C LEU A 16 -30.12 -12.17 2.04
N LEU A 17 -29.84 -11.35 3.06
CA LEU A 17 -30.43 -11.51 4.39
C LEU A 17 -31.95 -11.29 4.36
N GLY A 18 -32.42 -10.23 3.70
CA GLY A 18 -33.85 -9.97 3.53
C GLY A 18 -34.57 -11.10 2.80
N LEU A 19 -33.98 -11.62 1.71
CA LEU A 19 -34.52 -12.77 1.00
C LEU A 19 -34.55 -14.02 1.88
N GLY A 20 -33.48 -14.29 2.64
CA GLY A 20 -33.38 -15.43 3.54
C GLY A 20 -34.41 -15.40 4.66
N LEU A 21 -34.69 -14.22 5.23
CA LEU A 21 -35.69 -14.02 6.28
C LEU A 21 -37.12 -14.27 5.80
N ILE A 22 -37.44 -13.91 4.55
CA ILE A 22 -38.78 -14.11 3.98
C ILE A 22 -38.97 -15.55 3.52
N ALA A 23 -37.96 -16.13 2.85
CA ALA A 23 -38.08 -17.46 2.24
C ALA A 23 -37.99 -18.59 3.30
N CYS A 24 -36.94 -18.59 4.11
CA CYS A 24 -36.66 -19.65 5.08
C CYS A 24 -35.90 -19.09 6.31
N PRO A 25 -36.58 -18.42 7.26
CA PRO A 25 -35.93 -17.81 8.41
C PRO A 25 -35.17 -18.80 9.30
N GLN A 26 -35.59 -20.08 9.33
CA GLN A 26 -34.93 -21.15 10.08
C GLN A 26 -33.59 -21.61 9.48
N ALA A 27 -33.36 -21.33 8.19
CA ALA A 27 -32.11 -21.65 7.51
C ALA A 27 -31.03 -20.57 7.72
N LEU A 28 -31.36 -19.48 8.39
CA LEU A 28 -30.44 -18.37 8.63
C LEU A 28 -29.47 -18.71 9.76
N ASN A 29 -28.18 -18.79 9.44
CA ASN A 29 -27.14 -19.00 10.44
C ASN A 29 -26.71 -17.65 11.06
N SER A 30 -27.22 -17.36 12.25
CA SER A 30 -26.88 -16.14 13.01
C SER A 30 -25.40 -16.03 13.37
N ASN A 31 -24.69 -17.16 13.53
CA ASN A 31 -23.25 -17.17 13.81
C ASN A 31 -22.42 -16.71 12.60
N VAL A 32 -22.82 -17.10 11.39
CA VAL A 32 -22.15 -16.63 10.16
C VAL A 32 -22.42 -15.13 9.97
N LEU A 33 -23.66 -14.70 10.20
CA LEU A 33 -24.03 -13.29 10.08
C LEU A 33 -23.25 -12.40 11.07
N SER A 34 -23.15 -12.80 12.34
CA SER A 34 -22.37 -12.04 13.33
C SER A 34 -20.89 -12.00 12.99
N THR A 35 -20.34 -13.08 12.44
CA THR A 35 -18.95 -13.13 11.95
C THR A 35 -18.71 -12.15 10.81
N VAL A 36 -19.64 -12.06 9.85
CA VAL A 36 -19.55 -11.11 8.73
C VAL A 36 -19.59 -9.67 9.24
N ILE A 37 -20.53 -9.35 10.14
CA ILE A 37 -20.64 -8.00 10.72
C ILE A 37 -19.38 -7.65 11.52
N ALA A 38 -18.86 -8.60 12.31
CA ALA A 38 -17.62 -8.41 13.05
C ALA A 38 -16.44 -8.14 12.10
N SER A 39 -16.37 -8.82 10.95
CA SER A 39 -15.32 -8.62 9.95
C SER A 39 -15.27 -7.19 9.40
N TRP A 40 -16.41 -6.50 9.32
CA TRP A 40 -16.49 -5.10 8.87
C TRP A 40 -15.86 -4.12 9.85
N LEU A 41 -15.78 -4.48 11.14
CA LEU A 41 -15.13 -3.68 12.17
C LEU A 41 -13.65 -4.07 12.34
N VAL A 42 -13.36 -5.36 12.27
CA VAL A 42 -12.00 -5.88 12.42
C VAL A 42 -11.11 -5.41 11.29
N SER A 43 -11.59 -5.41 10.04
CA SER A 43 -10.79 -5.00 8.87
C SER A 43 -10.29 -3.56 8.94
N PRO A 44 -11.12 -2.52 9.18
CA PRO A 44 -10.65 -1.15 9.31
C PRO A 44 -9.80 -0.96 10.58
N THR A 45 -10.10 -1.66 11.67
CA THR A 45 -9.29 -1.57 12.90
C THR A 45 -7.88 -2.11 12.68
N ALA A 46 -7.77 -3.29 12.07
CA ALA A 46 -6.48 -3.88 11.69
C ALA A 46 -5.74 -2.98 10.70
N GLY A 47 -6.43 -2.44 9.69
CA GLY A 47 -5.87 -1.48 8.75
C GLY A 47 -5.34 -0.21 9.43
N ALA A 48 -6.07 0.34 10.39
CA ALA A 48 -5.66 1.50 11.16
C ALA A 48 -4.41 1.23 12.00
N ILE A 49 -4.33 0.07 12.66
CA ILE A 49 -3.15 -0.34 13.45
C ILE A 49 -1.92 -0.48 12.56
N ILE A 50 -2.05 -1.16 11.42
CA ILE A 50 -0.94 -1.36 10.48
C ILE A 50 -0.50 -0.02 9.88
N SER A 51 -1.46 0.82 9.47
CA SER A 51 -1.18 2.17 8.95
C SER A 51 -0.45 3.04 9.97
N PHE A 52 -0.89 3.03 11.23
CA PHE A 52 -0.23 3.73 12.32
C PHE A 52 1.20 3.24 12.54
N MET A 53 1.42 1.93 12.56
CA MET A 53 2.77 1.35 12.67
C MET A 53 3.69 1.79 11.53
N ILE A 54 3.23 1.72 10.29
CA ILE A 54 4.01 2.14 9.12
C ILE A 54 4.31 3.64 9.20
N PHE A 55 3.32 4.47 9.51
CA PHE A 55 3.49 5.92 9.66
C PHE A 55 4.49 6.26 10.78
N TYR A 56 4.41 5.57 11.91
CA TYR A 56 5.33 5.75 13.02
C TYR A 56 6.79 5.46 12.61
N ILE A 57 7.01 4.37 11.87
CA ILE A 57 8.33 4.03 11.32
C ILE A 57 8.81 5.14 10.36
N ILE A 58 7.97 5.56 9.41
CA ILE A 58 8.32 6.63 8.47
C ILE A 58 8.67 7.93 9.22
N ASN A 59 7.84 8.33 10.17
CA ASN A 59 8.04 9.56 10.93
C ASN A 59 9.36 9.52 11.72
N ARG A 60 9.64 8.39 12.38
CA ARG A 60 10.86 8.22 13.18
C ARG A 60 12.13 8.15 12.33
N PHE A 61 12.09 7.44 11.20
CA PHE A 61 13.29 7.15 10.39
C PHE A 61 13.51 8.12 9.22
N ILE A 62 12.47 8.75 8.68
CA ILE A 62 12.58 9.68 7.55
C ILE A 62 12.43 11.12 8.04
N LEU A 63 11.31 11.47 8.67
CA LEU A 63 10.93 12.88 8.89
C LEU A 63 11.79 13.60 9.93
N GLN A 64 12.38 12.88 10.89
CA GLN A 64 13.27 13.47 11.90
C GLN A 64 14.77 13.44 11.54
N THR A 65 15.11 13.11 10.29
CA THR A 65 16.52 13.09 9.84
C THR A 65 16.91 14.37 9.10
N LYS A 66 18.21 14.70 9.12
CA LYS A 66 18.78 15.93 8.52
C LYS A 66 18.58 16.05 6.99
N PHE A 67 18.26 14.95 6.29
CA PHE A 67 18.00 14.93 4.84
C PHE A 67 16.83 13.96 4.50
N PRO A 68 15.58 14.37 4.74
CA PRO A 68 14.42 13.48 4.65
C PRO A 68 14.20 12.92 3.23
N LEU A 69 14.52 13.70 2.18
CA LEU A 69 14.40 13.25 0.78
C LEU A 69 15.38 12.12 0.42
N ARG A 70 16.57 12.07 1.03
CA ARG A 70 17.56 10.99 0.80
C ARG A 70 17.13 9.69 1.46
N SER A 71 16.68 9.75 2.71
CA SER A 71 16.17 8.58 3.44
C SER A 71 14.87 8.05 2.84
N ALA A 72 13.95 8.93 2.41
CA ALA A 72 12.72 8.53 1.75
C ALA A 72 13.01 7.71 0.48
N ARG A 73 13.90 8.19 -0.39
CA ARG A 73 14.27 7.48 -1.63
C ARG A 73 14.92 6.12 -1.38
N ASN A 74 15.75 6.00 -0.36
CA ASN A 74 16.33 4.72 0.04
C ASN A 74 15.28 3.77 0.62
N LEU A 75 14.21 4.28 1.22
CA LEU A 75 13.14 3.47 1.83
C LEU A 75 12.06 3.02 0.84
N ILE A 76 11.84 3.76 -0.25
CA ILE A 76 10.90 3.40 -1.35
C ILE A 76 11.01 1.93 -1.79
N PRO A 77 12.20 1.40 -2.14
CA PRO A 77 12.30 0.02 -2.63
C PRO A 77 12.05 -1.02 -1.54
N TYR A 78 12.26 -0.70 -0.25
CA TYR A 78 11.89 -1.59 0.85
C TYR A 78 10.38 -1.68 1.00
N PHE A 79 9.66 -0.56 0.89
CA PHE A 79 8.19 -0.57 0.89
C PHE A 79 7.64 -1.32 -0.32
N TRP A 80 8.18 -1.06 -1.51
CA TRP A 80 7.74 -1.75 -2.72
C TRP A 80 8.03 -3.25 -2.65
N GLY A 81 9.24 -3.66 -2.24
CA GLY A 81 9.60 -5.06 -2.04
C GLY A 81 8.72 -5.76 -1.01
N PHE A 82 8.37 -5.07 0.09
CA PHE A 82 7.44 -5.59 1.08
C PHE A 82 6.04 -5.82 0.50
N THR A 83 5.50 -4.86 -0.27
CA THR A 83 4.17 -5.02 -0.90
C THR A 83 4.13 -6.17 -1.90
N VAL A 84 5.16 -6.33 -2.74
CA VAL A 84 5.28 -7.43 -3.71
C VAL A 84 5.40 -8.77 -2.98
N SER A 85 6.22 -8.83 -1.94
CA SER A 85 6.42 -10.03 -1.10
C SER A 85 5.10 -10.51 -0.48
N VAL A 86 4.34 -9.59 0.14
CA VAL A 86 3.02 -9.89 0.72
C VAL A 86 2.03 -10.36 -0.35
N LEU A 87 1.99 -9.70 -1.52
CA LEU A 87 1.10 -10.06 -2.61
C LEU A 87 1.44 -11.44 -3.21
N THR A 88 2.73 -11.76 -3.36
CA THR A 88 3.19 -13.08 -3.83
C THR A 88 2.86 -14.17 -2.82
N ALA A 89 3.05 -13.93 -1.52
CA ALA A 89 2.68 -14.88 -0.48
C ALA A 89 1.17 -15.15 -0.47
N PHE A 90 0.34 -14.10 -0.53
CA PHE A 90 -1.12 -14.25 -0.60
C PHE A 90 -1.57 -15.01 -1.85
N SER A 91 -1.04 -14.64 -3.02
CA SER A 91 -1.41 -15.26 -4.30
C SER A 91 -1.02 -16.74 -4.38
N THR A 92 0.09 -17.14 -3.76
CA THR A 92 0.54 -18.55 -3.79
C THR A 92 -0.14 -19.43 -2.73
N LEU A 93 -0.57 -18.85 -1.60
CA LEU A 93 -1.29 -19.57 -0.54
C LEU A 93 -2.79 -19.68 -0.80
N ALA A 94 -3.42 -18.59 -1.27
CA ALA A 94 -4.86 -18.49 -1.49
C ALA A 94 -5.27 -18.60 -2.97
N GLY A 95 -4.30 -18.78 -3.87
CA GLY A 95 -4.52 -18.84 -5.31
C GLY A 95 -5.22 -20.11 -5.82
N PRO A 96 -5.45 -20.16 -7.15
CA PRO A 96 -6.01 -21.32 -7.84
C PRO A 96 -5.19 -22.58 -7.53
N SER A 97 -5.81 -23.76 -7.58
CA SER A 97 -5.16 -25.05 -7.29
C SER A 97 -3.87 -25.27 -8.09
N GLU A 98 -3.79 -24.73 -9.30
CA GLU A 98 -2.60 -24.79 -10.18
C GLU A 98 -1.39 -24.01 -9.65
N PHE A 99 -1.59 -23.08 -8.71
CA PHE A 99 -0.57 -22.18 -8.16
C PHE A 99 -0.29 -22.41 -6.67
N ARG A 100 -0.92 -23.41 -6.04
CA ARG A 100 -0.73 -23.76 -4.64
C ARG A 100 0.60 -24.44 -4.42
N LEU A 101 1.62 -23.63 -4.18
CA LEU A 101 2.92 -24.09 -3.73
C LEU A 101 2.88 -24.47 -2.25
N SER A 102 3.82 -25.30 -1.81
CA SER A 102 3.98 -25.61 -0.39
C SER A 102 4.23 -24.31 0.40
N PRO A 103 3.72 -24.18 1.65
CA PRO A 103 3.84 -22.94 2.41
C PRO A 103 5.29 -22.43 2.51
N HIS A 104 6.23 -23.36 2.68
CA HIS A 104 7.66 -23.05 2.78
C HIS A 104 8.24 -22.46 1.49
N LEU A 105 7.77 -22.89 0.31
CA LEU A 105 8.26 -22.40 -0.97
C LEU A 105 7.67 -21.01 -1.31
N SER A 106 6.43 -20.75 -0.91
CA SER A 106 5.82 -19.41 -0.96
C SER A 106 6.62 -18.38 -0.15
N PHE A 107 7.02 -18.75 1.07
CA PHE A 107 7.88 -17.89 1.89
C PHE A 107 9.26 -17.69 1.25
N ALA A 108 9.86 -18.73 0.67
CA ALA A 108 11.14 -18.61 -0.02
C ALA A 108 11.08 -17.66 -1.22
N CYS A 109 10.04 -17.74 -2.06
CA CYS A 109 9.84 -16.82 -3.18
C CYS A 109 9.59 -15.38 -2.72
N ALA A 110 8.81 -15.19 -1.65
CA ALA A 110 8.52 -13.89 -1.08
C ALA A 110 9.79 -13.21 -0.52
N VAL A 111 10.67 -13.99 0.12
CA VAL A 111 11.99 -13.52 0.61
C VAL A 111 12.93 -13.23 -0.55
N PHE A 112 12.96 -14.08 -1.58
CA PHE A 112 13.76 -13.86 -2.78
C PHE A 112 13.39 -12.55 -3.48
N MET A 113 12.09 -12.27 -3.65
CA MET A 113 11.61 -11.02 -4.26
C MET A 113 11.96 -9.79 -3.41
N PHE A 114 11.89 -9.90 -2.08
CA PHE A 114 12.34 -8.83 -1.18
C PHE A 114 13.85 -8.56 -1.33
N VAL A 115 14.68 -9.60 -1.35
CA VAL A 115 16.12 -9.48 -1.56
C VAL A 115 16.43 -8.85 -2.92
N VAL A 116 15.77 -9.29 -3.99
CA VAL A 116 15.92 -8.71 -5.34
C VAL A 116 15.54 -7.23 -5.36
N ALA A 117 14.41 -6.84 -4.72
CA ALA A 117 14.01 -5.44 -4.63
C ALA A 117 15.05 -4.57 -3.91
N THR A 118 15.62 -5.07 -2.80
CA THR A 118 16.71 -4.38 -2.08
C THR A 118 18.03 -4.34 -2.85
N ALA A 119 18.31 -5.35 -3.68
CA ALA A 119 19.51 -5.41 -4.52
C ALA A 119 19.40 -4.57 -5.81
N VAL A 120 18.19 -4.27 -6.27
CA VAL A 120 17.93 -3.32 -7.36
C VAL A 120 18.04 -1.89 -6.83
N ALA A 121 17.53 -1.63 -5.62
CA ALA A 121 17.65 -0.36 -4.93
C ALA A 121 19.09 0.14 -4.80
N SER A 122 19.99 -0.76 -4.42
CA SER A 122 21.41 -0.43 -4.23
C SER A 122 22.17 -0.19 -5.55
N ARG A 123 21.57 -0.54 -6.69
CA ARG A 123 22.13 -0.32 -8.04
C ARG A 123 21.57 0.90 -8.75
N MET A 124 20.55 1.58 -8.22
CA MET A 124 20.02 2.77 -8.86
C MET A 124 21.05 3.91 -8.78
N PRO A 125 21.58 4.39 -9.93
CA PRO A 125 22.57 5.45 -9.95
C PRO A 125 21.96 6.74 -9.38
N ASP A 126 22.77 7.46 -8.63
CA ASP A 126 22.35 8.62 -7.88
C ASP A 126 22.01 9.76 -8.85
N LEU A 127 20.73 9.97 -9.17
CA LEU A 127 20.21 11.08 -10.01
C LEU A 127 20.44 12.47 -9.37
N ARG A 128 21.25 12.52 -8.31
CA ARG A 128 21.62 13.70 -7.51
C ARG A 128 22.17 14.83 -8.33
N GLU A 129 23.07 14.52 -9.25
CA GLU A 129 23.72 15.56 -10.05
C GLU A 129 22.70 16.28 -10.92
N LYS A 130 21.77 15.55 -11.55
CA LYS A 130 20.82 16.13 -12.50
C LYS A 130 19.78 17.05 -11.84
N THR A 131 19.17 16.63 -10.74
CA THR A 131 18.13 17.43 -10.08
C THR A 131 18.72 18.63 -9.34
N THR A 132 19.88 18.51 -8.68
CA THR A 132 20.49 19.69 -8.03
C THR A 132 21.07 20.67 -9.02
N LEU A 133 21.54 20.20 -10.20
CA LEU A 133 21.97 21.08 -11.29
C LEU A 133 20.78 21.77 -11.95
N ASP A 134 19.67 21.06 -12.20
CA ASP A 134 18.46 21.66 -12.80
C ASP A 134 17.89 22.77 -11.90
N LEU A 135 17.80 22.54 -10.58
CA LEU A 135 17.26 23.54 -9.65
C LEU A 135 18.22 24.73 -9.42
N ALA A 136 19.53 24.52 -9.51
CA ALA A 136 20.52 25.59 -9.38
C ALA A 136 20.64 26.44 -10.65
N ASP A 137 20.45 25.83 -11.83
CA ASP A 137 20.46 26.51 -13.13
C ASP A 137 19.16 27.31 -13.34
N GLU A 138 18.02 26.83 -12.83
CA GLU A 138 16.73 27.53 -12.88
C GLU A 138 16.73 28.79 -11.99
N ASP A 139 17.35 28.76 -10.81
CA ASP A 139 17.46 29.93 -9.92
C ASP A 139 18.37 31.03 -10.54
N ASP A 140 19.53 30.65 -11.10
CA ASP A 140 20.48 31.58 -11.75
C ASP A 140 19.91 32.21 -13.04
N THR A 141 19.14 31.46 -13.82
CA THR A 141 18.46 31.99 -15.01
C THR A 141 17.34 32.98 -14.65
N THR A 142 16.63 32.74 -13.54
CA THR A 142 15.58 33.63 -13.04
C THR A 142 16.17 34.93 -12.52
N GLU A 143 17.24 34.86 -11.72
CA GLU A 143 17.95 36.03 -11.21
C GLU A 143 18.52 36.91 -12.33
N LYS A 144 19.13 36.29 -13.35
CA LYS A 144 19.63 37.00 -14.54
C LYS A 144 18.52 37.66 -15.35
N ALA A 145 17.36 37.02 -15.48
CA ALA A 145 16.21 37.59 -16.17
C ALA A 145 15.62 38.81 -15.44
N GLU A 146 15.52 38.74 -14.11
CA GLU A 146 15.07 39.87 -13.28
C GLU A 146 16.05 41.05 -13.34
N ALA A 147 17.36 40.79 -13.25
CA ALA A 147 18.39 41.82 -13.35
C ALA A 147 18.39 42.55 -14.72
N LEU A 148 17.97 41.87 -15.78
CA LEU A 148 17.90 42.41 -17.14
C LEU A 148 16.61 43.21 -17.38
N PHE A 149 15.52 42.89 -16.68
CA PHE A 149 14.26 43.63 -16.73
C PHE A 149 14.27 44.94 -15.93
N ILE A 150 15.12 45.04 -14.91
CA ILE A 150 15.21 46.20 -14.00
C ILE A 150 16.09 47.33 -14.57
N ARG A 151 16.81 47.11 -15.68
CA ARG A 151 17.72 48.08 -16.31
C ARG A 151 17.14 48.72 -17.56
#